data_AF-A0ABD5XR61-F1
#
_entry.id   AF-A0ABD5XR61-F1
#
_cell.length_a   1.000
_cell.length_b   1.000
_cell.length_c   1.000
_cell.angle_alpha   90.00
_cell.angle_beta   90.00
_cell.angle_gamma   90.00
#
_symmetry.space_group_name_H-M   'P 1'
#
loop_
_entity.id
_entity.type
_entity.pdbx_description
1 polymer ?
#
loop_
_entity_poly.entity_id
_entity_poly.type
_entity_poly.pdbx_seq_one_letter_code
_entity_poly.pdbx_strand_id
1 'polypeptide(L)'
;MDRLQRSLPETTNLRPAIQKLTSDHVDLLGSFVDGFDSRREFIRWGQRAVILTLGELSGEWVADRAFAGLDLSVLVTSPARERWVDDAEELQPPDRAADMRRGVVATDLTPACSAAVRRLRWSAVEYVSDEDDTLQPDPDAQQHPGMRPSLTEVHERQRWALDRALEGFDSLDALSVWGQRLTEASYAEVPDDLLTRVTVDEAETRGATSSCRLTTRTTGRSSGSRSRRSSYCPRRSRGPEGGKAGWRTRGTGDDGDDGQADVKT
;
A
#
# COMPACT_ATOMS: atom_id res chain seq x y z
N MET A 1 -24.10 8.83 4.81
CA MET A 1 -23.78 7.39 4.69
C MET A 1 -24.51 6.57 5.75
N ASP A 2 -24.39 7.00 7.00
CA ASP A 2 -25.00 6.45 8.23
C ASP A 2 -26.48 5.96 8.14
N ARG A 3 -27.37 6.69 7.44
CA ARG A 3 -28.79 6.30 7.30
C ARG A 3 -29.01 5.00 6.52
N LEU A 4 -28.17 4.68 5.54
CA LEU A 4 -28.30 3.45 4.74
C LEU A 4 -27.74 2.24 5.48
N GLN A 5 -26.65 2.40 6.23
CA GLN A 5 -26.06 1.33 7.05
C GLN A 5 -27.05 0.81 8.11
N ARG A 6 -27.74 1.72 8.80
CA ARG A 6 -28.76 1.37 9.81
C ARG A 6 -30.07 0.82 9.23
N SER A 7 -30.21 0.79 7.90
CA SER A 7 -31.43 0.32 7.23
C SER A 7 -31.35 -1.14 6.77
N LEU A 8 -30.20 -1.80 6.94
CA LEU A 8 -30.08 -3.22 6.64
C LEU A 8 -30.94 -4.04 7.63
N PRO A 9 -31.82 -4.93 7.15
CA PRO A 9 -32.62 -5.75 8.05
C PRO A 9 -31.73 -6.72 8.82
N GLU A 10 -31.89 -6.74 10.14
CA GLU A 10 -31.22 -7.71 11.01
C GLU A 10 -31.77 -9.11 10.70
N THR A 11 -30.88 -10.07 10.44
CA THR A 11 -31.26 -11.46 10.22
C THR A 11 -30.53 -12.35 11.22
N THR A 12 -31.19 -13.40 11.69
CA THR A 12 -30.68 -14.33 12.72
C THR A 12 -29.41 -15.09 12.31
N ASN A 13 -29.01 -15.01 11.03
CA ASN A 13 -27.77 -15.58 10.45
C ASN A 13 -26.70 -14.51 10.16
N LEU A 14 -26.74 -13.37 10.86
CA LEU A 14 -25.72 -12.32 10.71
C LEU A 14 -24.37 -12.88 11.15
N ARG A 15 -23.43 -12.95 10.20
CA ARG A 15 -22.02 -13.26 10.48
C ARG A 15 -21.37 -12.03 11.09
N PRO A 16 -21.14 -11.94 12.42
CA PRO A 16 -20.77 -10.67 13.06
C PRO A 16 -19.41 -10.15 12.56
N ALA A 17 -18.51 -11.06 12.20
CA ALA A 17 -17.23 -10.73 11.56
C ALA A 17 -17.39 -10.00 10.22
N ILE A 18 -18.36 -10.40 9.39
CA ILE A 18 -18.61 -9.73 8.10
C ILE A 18 -19.24 -8.36 8.33
N GLN A 19 -20.17 -8.24 9.29
CA GLN A 19 -20.79 -6.97 9.65
C GLN A 19 -19.73 -5.97 10.15
N LYS A 20 -18.85 -6.39 11.06
CA LYS A 20 -17.76 -5.55 11.54
C LYS A 20 -16.84 -5.08 10.42
N LEU A 21 -16.40 -6.01 9.56
CA LEU A 21 -15.51 -5.67 8.45
C LEU A 21 -16.17 -4.70 7.46
N THR A 22 -17.47 -4.88 7.18
CA THR A 22 -18.23 -3.99 6.30
C THR A 22 -18.39 -2.59 6.91
N SER A 23 -18.60 -2.50 8.23
CA SER A 23 -18.62 -1.23 8.96
C SER A 23 -17.27 -0.51 8.84
N ASP A 24 -16.17 -1.22 9.09
CA ASP A 24 -14.81 -0.70 8.92
C ASP A 24 -14.52 -0.22 7.49
N HIS A 25 -15.05 -0.91 6.48
CA HIS A 25 -14.93 -0.49 5.08
C HIS A 25 -15.65 0.82 4.82
N VAL A 26 -16.84 1.03 5.36
CA VAL A 26 -17.56 2.30 5.15
C VAL A 26 -16.77 3.48 5.74
N ASP A 27 -16.22 3.33 6.94
CA ASP A 27 -15.37 4.35 7.55
C ASP A 27 -14.09 4.60 6.73
N LEU A 28 -13.47 3.51 6.24
CA LEU A 28 -12.30 3.58 5.37
C LEU A 28 -12.58 4.35 4.08
N LEU A 29 -13.71 4.07 3.42
CA LEU A 29 -14.12 4.76 2.19
C LEU A 29 -14.49 6.21 2.44
N GLY A 30 -15.20 6.50 3.54
CA GLY A 30 -15.57 7.86 3.95
C GLY A 30 -14.34 8.74 4.12
N SER A 31 -13.38 8.29 4.94
CA SER A 31 -12.13 9.01 5.17
C SER A 31 -11.33 9.28 3.88
N PHE A 32 -11.34 8.36 2.91
CA PHE A 32 -10.70 8.60 1.62
C PHE A 32 -11.40 9.68 0.79
N VAL A 33 -12.75 9.73 0.81
CA VAL A 33 -13.50 10.78 0.12
C VAL A 33 -13.29 12.14 0.79
N ASP A 34 -13.23 12.17 2.12
CA ASP A 34 -12.95 13.39 2.87
C ASP A 34 -11.55 13.94 2.54
N GLY A 35 -10.59 13.05 2.28
CA GLY A 35 -9.21 13.37 1.96
C GLY A 35 -8.35 13.50 3.21
N PHE A 36 -7.11 13.97 3.04
CA PHE A 36 -6.08 13.92 4.08
C PHE A 36 -5.45 15.30 4.31
N ASP A 37 -5.06 15.60 5.54
CA ASP A 37 -4.32 16.81 5.87
C ASP A 37 -2.89 16.78 5.32
N SER A 38 -2.32 15.57 5.15
CA SER A 38 -0.94 15.41 4.67
C SER A 38 -0.69 14.07 3.99
N ARG A 39 0.41 14.00 3.23
CA ARG A 39 0.93 12.73 2.69
C ARG A 39 1.16 11.67 3.77
N ARG A 40 1.65 12.07 4.96
CA ARG A 40 1.89 11.14 6.08
C ARG A 40 0.60 10.47 6.54
N GLU A 41 -0.49 11.24 6.60
CA GLU A 41 -1.79 10.71 6.95
C GLU A 41 -2.32 9.75 5.89
N PHE A 42 -2.20 10.09 4.60
CA PHE A 42 -2.54 9.18 3.51
C PHE A 42 -1.78 7.84 3.61
N ILE A 43 -0.47 7.87 3.89
CA ILE A 43 0.33 6.65 3.99
C ILE A 43 -0.14 5.78 5.18
N ARG A 44 -0.47 6.39 6.33
CA ARG A 44 -1.05 5.68 7.48
C ARG A 44 -2.41 5.08 7.16
N TRP A 45 -3.26 5.84 6.49
CA TRP A 45 -4.54 5.37 6.00
C TRP A 45 -4.35 4.18 5.06
N GLY A 46 -3.37 4.25 4.14
CA GLY A 46 -3.07 3.18 3.20
C GLY A 46 -2.66 1.89 3.88
N GLN A 47 -1.83 1.96 4.93
CA GLN A 47 -1.48 0.76 5.73
C GLN A 47 -2.72 0.15 6.40
N ARG A 48 -3.61 0.97 6.97
CA ARG A 48 -4.89 0.49 7.50
C ARG A 48 -5.76 -0.12 6.40
N ALA A 49 -5.79 0.49 5.21
CA ALA A 49 -6.57 0.01 4.07
C ALA A 49 -6.13 -1.39 3.62
N VAL A 50 -4.82 -1.65 3.55
CA VAL A 50 -4.28 -2.99 3.23
C VAL A 50 -4.75 -4.04 4.24
N ILE A 51 -4.76 -3.71 5.54
CA ILE A 51 -5.25 -4.62 6.58
C ILE A 51 -6.76 -4.86 6.45
N LEU A 52 -7.56 -3.80 6.33
CA LEU A 52 -9.02 -3.91 6.23
C LEU A 52 -9.48 -4.59 4.94
N THR A 53 -8.70 -4.48 3.86
CA THR A 53 -8.95 -5.21 2.61
C THR A 53 -8.32 -6.60 2.59
N LEU A 54 -7.73 -7.06 3.70
CA LEU A 54 -7.07 -8.37 3.82
C LEU A 54 -6.00 -8.60 2.73
N GLY A 55 -5.33 -7.53 2.30
CA GLY A 55 -4.31 -7.54 1.25
C GLY A 55 -4.86 -7.46 -0.18
N GLU A 56 -6.18 -7.39 -0.39
CA GLU A 56 -6.77 -7.26 -1.73
C GLU A 56 -6.51 -5.88 -2.34
N LEU A 57 -6.28 -4.86 -1.52
CA LEU A 57 -5.62 -3.62 -1.96
C LEU A 57 -4.11 -3.78 -1.75
N SER A 58 -3.32 -3.63 -2.81
CA SER A 58 -1.87 -3.83 -2.73
C SER A 58 -1.16 -2.64 -2.07
N GLY A 59 -0.03 -2.91 -1.41
CA GLY A 59 0.85 -1.85 -0.91
C GLY A 59 1.47 -1.01 -2.03
N GLU A 60 1.66 -1.59 -3.22
CA GLU A 60 2.14 -0.89 -4.43
C GLU A 60 1.14 0.19 -4.86
N TRP A 61 -0.15 -0.10 -4.85
CA TRP A 61 -1.20 0.87 -5.16
C TRP A 61 -1.13 2.10 -4.23
N VAL A 62 -0.82 1.90 -2.95
CA VAL A 62 -0.62 2.98 -1.97
C VAL A 62 0.65 3.75 -2.28
N ALA A 63 1.74 3.05 -2.58
CA ALA A 63 3.03 3.66 -2.90
C ALA A 63 2.95 4.53 -4.15
N ASP A 64 2.38 4.05 -5.25
CA ASP A 64 2.23 4.78 -6.51
C ASP A 64 1.58 6.14 -6.29
N ARG A 65 0.46 6.16 -5.55
CA ARG A 65 -0.26 7.39 -5.18
C ARG A 65 0.50 8.27 -4.21
N ALA A 66 1.28 7.69 -3.30
CA ALA A 66 2.09 8.43 -2.34
C ALA A 66 3.28 9.15 -3.00
N PHE A 67 3.62 8.80 -4.25
CA PHE A 67 4.70 9.43 -5.02
C PHE A 67 4.22 10.16 -6.28
N ALA A 68 2.96 10.02 -6.67
CA ALA A 68 2.37 10.78 -7.76
C ALA A 68 1.89 12.17 -7.31
N GLY A 69 2.49 13.24 -7.86
CA GLY A 69 2.17 14.63 -7.50
C GLY A 69 0.68 14.98 -7.73
N LEU A 70 0.14 14.61 -8.90
CA LEU A 70 -1.27 14.84 -9.23
C LEU A 70 -2.23 14.09 -8.29
N ASP A 71 -1.88 12.87 -7.87
CA ASP A 71 -2.71 12.15 -6.90
C ASP A 71 -2.65 12.83 -5.54
N LEU A 72 -1.48 13.27 -5.09
CA LEU A 72 -1.34 13.97 -3.81
C LEU A 72 -2.01 15.34 -3.80
N SER A 73 -2.09 16.05 -4.93
CA SER A 73 -2.81 17.33 -5.03
C SER A 73 -4.34 17.15 -4.90
N VAL A 74 -4.84 15.95 -5.23
CA VAL A 74 -6.23 15.54 -5.08
C VAL A 74 -6.51 14.95 -3.70
N LEU A 75 -5.58 14.15 -3.16
CA LEU A 75 -5.72 13.45 -1.88
C LEU A 75 -5.53 14.38 -0.68
N VAL A 76 -4.59 15.32 -0.77
CA VAL A 76 -4.34 16.29 0.30
C VAL A 76 -5.32 17.45 0.17
N THR A 77 -6.05 17.76 1.24
CA THR A 77 -7.08 18.82 1.25
C THR A 77 -6.59 20.11 1.91
N SER A 78 -5.52 20.03 2.69
CA SER A 78 -4.87 21.20 3.27
C SER A 78 -4.19 22.07 2.20
N PRO A 79 -3.88 23.36 2.49
CA PRO A 79 -3.15 24.23 1.56
C PRO A 79 -1.80 23.66 1.11
N ALA A 80 -1.22 22.71 1.87
CA ALA A 80 0.02 22.05 1.50
C ALA A 80 -0.06 21.25 0.18
N ARG A 81 -1.28 21.00 -0.34
CA ARG A 81 -1.49 20.30 -1.61
C ARG A 81 -0.91 21.03 -2.82
N GLU A 82 -0.76 22.35 -2.75
CA GLU A 82 -0.19 23.18 -3.82
C GLU A 82 1.25 22.79 -4.17
N ARG A 83 1.99 22.20 -3.22
CA ARG A 83 3.39 21.79 -3.44
C ARG A 83 3.55 20.61 -4.41
N TRP A 84 2.45 19.95 -4.77
CA TRP A 84 2.45 18.72 -5.57
C TRP A 84 2.06 18.95 -7.04
N VAL A 85 1.82 20.21 -7.41
CA VAL A 85 1.59 20.64 -8.79
C VAL A 85 2.66 21.65 -9.16
N ASP A 86 3.08 21.66 -10.43
CA ASP A 86 4.04 22.65 -10.93
C ASP A 86 3.32 23.96 -11.29
N ASP A 87 2.11 23.85 -11.85
CA ASP A 87 1.28 24.98 -12.27
C ASP A 87 -0.04 25.03 -11.48
N ALA A 88 -0.44 26.24 -11.06
CA ALA A 88 -1.67 26.44 -10.29
C ALA A 88 -2.95 26.04 -11.05
N GLU A 89 -2.91 26.03 -12.39
CA GLU A 89 -4.03 25.62 -13.25
C GLU A 89 -4.28 24.09 -13.20
N GLU A 90 -3.28 23.30 -12.82
CA GLU A 90 -3.42 21.84 -12.64
C GLU A 90 -4.17 21.51 -11.34
N LEU A 91 -4.22 22.46 -10.40
CA LEU A 91 -4.83 22.28 -9.11
C LEU A 91 -6.35 22.19 -9.24
N GLN A 92 -6.89 21.01 -8.97
CA GLN A 92 -8.32 20.77 -9.07
C GLN A 92 -9.08 21.54 -7.98
N PRO A 93 -10.20 22.21 -8.31
CA PRO A 93 -11.11 22.78 -7.32
C PRO A 93 -11.55 21.72 -6.29
N PRO A 94 -11.85 22.10 -5.04
CA PRO A 94 -12.17 21.15 -3.97
C PRO A 94 -13.26 20.12 -4.34
N ASP A 95 -14.34 20.58 -4.98
CA ASP A 95 -15.45 19.69 -5.40
C ASP A 95 -15.01 18.70 -6.47
N ARG A 96 -14.19 19.15 -7.43
CA ARG A 96 -13.65 18.28 -8.49
C ARG A 96 -12.68 17.25 -7.93
N ALA A 97 -11.83 17.65 -6.97
CA ALA A 97 -10.96 16.73 -6.26
C ALA A 97 -11.75 15.68 -5.48
N ALA A 98 -12.84 16.07 -4.80
CA ALA A 98 -13.73 15.13 -4.12
C ALA A 98 -14.38 14.13 -5.10
N ASP A 99 -14.82 14.58 -6.28
CA ASP A 99 -15.34 13.69 -7.33
C ASP A 99 -14.29 12.71 -7.84
N MET A 100 -13.04 13.15 -8.00
CA MET A 100 -11.93 12.26 -8.38
C MET A 100 -11.68 11.20 -7.30
N ARG A 101 -11.69 11.57 -6.02
CA ARG A 101 -11.58 10.60 -4.91
C ARG A 101 -12.73 9.61 -4.88
N ARG A 102 -13.97 10.04 -5.15
CA ARG A 102 -15.13 9.14 -5.33
C ARG A 102 -14.95 8.20 -6.51
N GLY A 103 -14.35 8.67 -7.61
CA GLY A 103 -13.97 7.83 -8.75
C GLY A 103 -13.04 6.70 -8.34
N VAL A 104 -11.98 7.01 -7.59
CA VAL A 104 -11.03 6.01 -7.05
C VAL A 104 -11.73 5.03 -6.10
N VAL A 105 -12.63 5.51 -5.24
CA VAL A 105 -13.45 4.64 -4.39
C VAL A 105 -14.24 3.62 -5.20
N ALA A 106 -14.86 4.06 -6.29
CA ALA A 106 -15.68 3.19 -7.13
C ALA A 106 -14.84 2.18 -7.94
N THR A 107 -13.70 2.61 -8.47
CA THR A 107 -12.86 1.80 -9.37
C THR A 107 -11.91 0.86 -8.64
N ASP A 108 -11.36 1.27 -7.49
CA ASP A 108 -10.28 0.54 -6.83
C ASP A 108 -10.69 0.02 -5.45
N LEU A 109 -11.18 0.90 -4.57
CA LEU A 109 -11.39 0.56 -3.15
C LEU A 109 -12.61 -0.34 -2.93
N THR A 110 -13.73 -0.06 -3.59
CA THR A 110 -14.95 -0.86 -3.46
C THR A 110 -14.75 -2.30 -3.97
N PRO A 111 -14.09 -2.54 -5.12
CA PRO A 111 -13.71 -3.88 -5.53
C PRO A 111 -12.81 -4.60 -4.52
N ALA A 112 -11.79 -3.94 -3.98
CA ALA A 112 -10.91 -4.52 -2.97
C ALA A 112 -11.67 -4.90 -1.68
N CYS A 113 -12.54 -4.01 -1.18
CA CYS A 113 -13.41 -4.29 -0.03
C CYS A 113 -14.33 -5.49 -0.29
N SER A 114 -14.93 -5.56 -1.49
CA SER A 114 -15.79 -6.68 -1.91
C SER A 114 -15.02 -8.00 -1.98
N ALA A 115 -13.79 -7.99 -2.49
CA ALA A 115 -12.92 -9.16 -2.52
C ALA A 115 -12.55 -9.62 -1.11
N ALA A 116 -12.25 -8.68 -0.20
CA ALA A 116 -11.95 -8.96 1.20
C ALA A 116 -13.13 -9.64 1.91
N VAL A 117 -14.36 -9.15 1.73
CA VAL A 117 -15.57 -9.78 2.29
C VAL A 117 -15.76 -11.19 1.73
N ARG A 118 -15.56 -11.40 0.43
CA ARG A 118 -15.61 -12.75 -0.17
C ARG A 118 -14.57 -13.68 0.44
N ARG A 119 -13.32 -13.21 0.60
CA ARG A 119 -12.24 -13.98 1.23
C ARG A 119 -12.57 -14.33 2.67
N LEU A 120 -13.08 -13.37 3.44
CA LEU A 120 -13.49 -13.60 4.83
C LEU A 120 -14.63 -14.62 4.92
N ARG A 121 -15.62 -14.53 4.01
CA ARG A 121 -16.77 -15.46 3.96
C ARG A 121 -16.33 -16.93 3.85
N TRP A 122 -15.28 -17.23 3.09
CA TRP A 122 -14.77 -18.59 2.89
C TRP A 122 -13.73 -19.03 3.92
N SER A 123 -13.01 -18.09 4.54
CA SER A 123 -11.99 -18.36 5.55
C SER A 123 -12.49 -18.28 7.00
N ALA A 124 -13.75 -17.88 7.19
CA ALA A 124 -14.45 -17.99 8.46
C ALA A 124 -14.88 -19.45 8.65
N VAL A 125 -13.98 -20.26 9.20
CA VAL A 125 -14.41 -21.41 10.02
C VAL A 125 -15.07 -20.78 11.23
N GLU A 126 -16.39 -20.77 11.20
CA GLU A 126 -17.24 -20.04 12.12
C GLU A 126 -17.15 -20.73 13.49
N TYR A 127 -16.58 -20.05 14.49
CA TYR A 127 -16.75 -20.41 15.90
C TYR A 127 -18.23 -20.16 16.26
N VAL A 128 -19.12 -21.00 15.76
CA VAL A 128 -20.41 -21.21 16.42
C VAL A 128 -20.04 -22.10 17.59
N SER A 129 -19.97 -21.54 18.80
CA SER A 129 -19.94 -22.40 19.97
C SER A 129 -21.20 -23.25 19.91
N ASP A 130 -21.06 -24.56 19.89
CA ASP A 130 -22.19 -25.52 19.99
C ASP A 130 -22.94 -25.40 21.33
N GLU A 131 -22.62 -24.40 22.14
CA GLU A 131 -23.23 -24.08 23.42
C GLU A 131 -23.72 -22.61 23.40
N ASP A 132 -25.05 -22.47 23.53
CA ASP A 132 -25.83 -21.25 23.71
C ASP A 132 -25.85 -20.20 22.56
N ASP A 133 -26.80 -20.39 21.64
CA ASP A 133 -27.17 -19.50 20.52
C ASP A 133 -27.64 -18.07 20.92
N THR A 134 -27.61 -17.71 22.20
CA THR A 134 -28.17 -16.45 22.71
C THR A 134 -27.14 -15.33 22.94
N LEU A 135 -25.84 -15.62 22.79
CA LEU A 135 -24.76 -14.66 23.00
C LEU A 135 -23.91 -14.46 21.74
N GLN A 136 -24.54 -14.03 20.64
CA GLN A 136 -23.76 -13.49 19.53
C GLN A 136 -23.06 -12.20 19.99
N PRO A 137 -21.73 -12.09 19.88
CA PRO A 137 -21.02 -10.89 20.30
C PRO A 137 -21.45 -9.68 19.45
N ASP A 138 -21.77 -8.57 20.12
CA ASP A 138 -22.13 -7.32 19.46
C ASP A 138 -20.98 -6.84 18.56
N PRO A 139 -21.17 -6.79 17.22
CA PRO A 139 -20.12 -6.39 16.29
C PRO A 139 -19.68 -4.94 16.48
N ASP A 140 -20.56 -4.05 16.95
CA ASP A 140 -20.21 -2.65 17.18
C ASP A 140 -19.32 -2.47 18.43
N ALA A 141 -19.38 -3.42 19.38
CA ALA A 141 -18.48 -3.49 20.52
C ALA A 141 -17.12 -4.15 20.21
N GLN A 142 -16.96 -4.80 19.05
CA GLN A 142 -15.72 -5.46 18.67
C GLN A 142 -14.69 -4.48 18.13
N GLN A 143 -13.45 -4.56 18.61
CA GLN A 143 -12.37 -3.66 18.19
C GLN A 143 -11.55 -4.19 17.01
N HIS A 144 -11.63 -5.50 16.74
CA HIS A 144 -10.75 -6.18 15.81
C HIS A 144 -11.35 -6.25 14.39
N PRO A 145 -10.58 -5.96 13.33
CA PRO A 145 -11.03 -6.13 11.94
C PRO A 145 -11.54 -7.54 11.69
N GLY A 146 -12.79 -7.64 11.25
CA GLY A 146 -13.45 -8.94 11.04
C GLY A 146 -13.39 -9.87 12.24
N MET A 147 -13.35 -9.32 13.47
CA MET A 147 -13.19 -10.05 14.73
C MET A 147 -11.92 -10.92 14.83
N ARG A 148 -10.85 -10.56 14.12
CA ARG A 148 -9.57 -11.29 14.14
C ARG A 148 -8.51 -10.48 14.90
N PRO A 149 -8.22 -10.81 16.17
CA PRO A 149 -7.22 -10.09 16.97
C PRO A 149 -5.84 -10.05 16.31
N SER A 150 -5.45 -11.11 15.59
CA SER A 150 -4.18 -11.16 14.85
C SER A 150 -4.04 -10.03 13.83
N LEU A 151 -5.13 -9.61 13.17
CA LEU A 151 -5.10 -8.46 12.25
C LEU A 151 -4.84 -7.14 12.98
N THR A 152 -5.30 -7.02 14.22
CA THR A 152 -5.01 -5.84 15.06
C THR A 152 -3.54 -5.82 15.45
N GLU A 153 -3.00 -6.95 15.86
CA GLU A 153 -1.57 -7.08 16.20
C GLU A 153 -0.68 -6.76 14.99
N VAL A 154 -1.00 -7.30 13.81
CA VAL A 154 -0.30 -6.97 12.55
C VAL A 154 -0.40 -5.47 12.28
N HIS A 155 -1.60 -4.90 12.41
CA HIS A 155 -1.84 -3.48 12.15
C HIS A 155 -0.98 -2.59 13.07
N GLU A 156 -0.95 -2.86 14.36
CA GLU A 156 -0.20 -2.08 15.36
C GLU A 156 1.31 -2.16 15.13
N ARG A 157 1.84 -3.36 14.89
CA ARG A 157 3.27 -3.56 14.62
C ARG A 157 3.71 -2.84 13.34
N GLN A 158 2.94 -2.98 12.26
CA GLN A 158 3.22 -2.31 11.00
C GLN A 158 3.08 -0.80 11.11
N ARG A 159 2.07 -0.32 11.83
CA ARG A 159 1.88 1.11 12.08
C ARG A 159 3.06 1.69 12.86
N TRP A 160 3.52 1.01 13.91
CA TRP A 160 4.73 1.42 14.64
C TRP A 160 5.93 1.52 13.70
N ALA A 161 6.18 0.49 12.88
CA ALA A 161 7.33 0.47 11.98
C ALA A 161 7.26 1.60 10.94
N LEU A 162 6.06 1.85 10.40
CA LEU A 162 5.79 2.93 9.46
C LEU A 162 5.96 4.31 10.11
N ASP A 163 5.41 4.53 11.30
CA ASP A 163 5.51 5.80 12.02
C ASP A 163 6.97 6.14 12.33
N ARG A 164 7.76 5.15 12.79
CA ARG A 164 9.21 5.33 12.98
C ARG A 164 9.91 5.74 11.67
N ALA A 165 9.60 5.08 10.55
CA ALA A 165 10.19 5.44 9.26
C ALA A 165 9.79 6.86 8.79
N LEU A 166 8.56 7.29 9.05
CA LEU A 166 8.07 8.61 8.69
C LEU A 166 8.62 9.74 9.58
N GLU A 167 8.98 9.43 10.82
CA GLU A 167 9.67 10.34 11.75
C GLU A 167 11.15 10.52 11.38
N GLY A 168 11.78 9.49 10.82
CA GLY A 168 13.20 9.47 10.48
C GLY A 168 14.05 8.85 11.59
N PHE A 169 15.37 8.76 11.36
CA PHE A 169 16.32 8.13 12.27
C PHE A 169 17.46 9.08 12.61
N ASP A 170 17.84 9.13 13.88
CA ASP A 170 18.96 9.96 14.37
C ASP A 170 20.34 9.33 14.10
N SER A 171 20.40 8.04 13.76
CA SER A 171 21.64 7.31 13.49
C SER A 171 21.42 6.09 12.61
N LEU A 172 22.50 5.60 11.99
CA LEU A 172 22.49 4.33 11.26
C LEU A 172 22.23 3.13 12.17
N ASP A 173 22.70 3.17 13.42
CA ASP A 173 22.41 2.11 14.41
C ASP A 173 20.91 2.03 14.71
N ALA A 174 20.24 3.18 14.87
CA ALA A 174 18.80 3.24 15.04
C ALA A 174 18.05 2.70 13.82
N LEU A 175 18.52 3.01 12.60
CA LEU A 175 17.98 2.45 11.36
C LEU A 175 18.16 0.92 11.29
N SER A 176 19.32 0.38 11.68
CA SER A 176 19.57 -1.06 11.71
C SER A 176 18.67 -1.80 12.71
N VAL A 177 18.49 -1.25 13.92
CA VAL A 177 17.58 -1.82 14.92
C VAL A 177 16.14 -1.77 14.44
N TRP A 178 15.72 -0.65 13.83
CA TRP A 178 14.40 -0.55 13.21
C TRP A 178 14.22 -1.59 12.10
N GLY A 179 15.25 -1.82 11.26
CA GLY A 179 15.20 -2.82 10.20
C GLY A 179 14.91 -4.23 10.71
N GLN A 180 15.52 -4.64 11.81
CA GLN A 180 15.22 -5.92 12.45
C GLN A 180 13.78 -5.99 12.96
N ARG A 181 13.26 -4.90 13.53
CA ARG A 181 11.87 -4.82 14.00
C ARG A 181 10.86 -4.75 12.86
N LEU A 182 11.25 -4.17 11.74
CA LEU A 182 10.44 -4.16 10.52
C LEU A 182 10.27 -5.58 9.98
N THR A 183 11.32 -6.40 9.97
CA THR A 183 11.22 -7.83 9.59
C THR A 183 10.20 -8.56 10.47
N GLU A 184 10.21 -8.32 11.78
CA GLU A 184 9.20 -8.89 12.69
C GLU A 184 7.79 -8.38 12.37
N ALA A 185 7.63 -7.07 12.16
CA ALA A 185 6.36 -6.42 11.88
C ALA A 185 5.75 -6.81 10.52
N SER A 186 6.57 -7.23 9.56
CA SER A 186 6.14 -7.66 8.23
C SER A 186 6.02 -9.17 8.08
N TYR A 187 6.20 -9.96 9.15
CA TYR A 187 6.31 -11.42 9.06
C TYR A 187 7.41 -11.88 8.08
N ALA A 188 8.53 -11.17 8.05
CA ALA A 188 9.67 -11.39 7.17
C ALA A 188 9.39 -11.23 5.66
N GLU A 189 8.29 -10.56 5.29
CA GLU A 189 7.95 -10.26 3.88
C GLU A 189 8.70 -9.03 3.32
N VAL A 190 9.62 -8.44 4.09
CA VAL A 190 10.39 -7.28 3.66
C VAL A 190 11.62 -7.73 2.88
N PRO A 191 11.95 -7.10 1.74
CA PRO A 191 13.14 -7.48 0.97
C PRO A 191 14.43 -7.40 1.79
N ASP A 192 15.25 -8.45 1.71
CA ASP A 192 16.52 -8.59 2.45
C ASP A 192 17.50 -7.45 2.18
N ASP A 193 17.38 -6.79 1.02
CA ASP A 193 18.27 -5.73 0.57
C ASP A 193 17.80 -4.32 0.94
N LEU A 194 16.65 -4.17 1.63
CA LEU A 194 16.03 -2.87 1.90
C LEU A 194 16.98 -1.93 2.65
N LEU A 195 17.60 -2.40 3.74
CA LEU A 195 18.52 -1.58 4.53
C LEU A 195 19.76 -1.16 3.74
N THR A 196 20.27 -2.07 2.91
CA THR A 196 21.41 -1.79 2.02
C THR A 196 21.03 -0.70 1.02
N ARG A 197 19.85 -0.80 0.39
CA ARG A 197 19.37 0.22 -0.55
C ARG A 197 19.22 1.60 0.11
N VAL A 198 18.59 1.66 1.29
CA VAL A 198 18.38 2.94 2.00
C VAL A 198 19.71 3.58 2.42
N THR A 199 20.65 2.80 2.92
CA THR A 199 21.94 3.33 3.42
C THR A 199 22.91 3.74 2.31
N VAL A 200 22.96 3.00 1.20
CA VAL A 200 23.81 3.31 0.05
C VAL A 200 23.29 4.56 -0.69
N ASP A 201 21.99 4.66 -0.92
CA ASP A 201 21.37 5.78 -1.64
C ASP A 201 21.49 7.10 -0.86
N GLU A 202 21.44 7.05 0.49
CA GLU A 202 21.76 8.21 1.34
C GLU A 202 23.23 8.65 1.22
N ALA A 203 24.17 7.70 1.17
CA ALA A 203 25.59 8.02 1.05
C ALA A 203 25.90 8.69 -0.29
N GLU A 204 25.24 8.26 -1.37
CA GLU A 204 25.36 8.86 -2.70
C GLU A 204 24.75 10.27 -2.74
N THR A 205 23.59 10.47 -2.10
CA THR A 205 22.91 11.78 -2.07
C THR A 205 23.67 12.82 -1.22
N ARG A 206 24.24 12.41 -0.06
CA ARG A 206 25.10 13.28 0.77
C ARG A 206 26.47 13.52 0.12
N GLY A 207 27.02 12.53 -0.57
CA GLY A 207 28.24 12.68 -1.38
C GLY A 207 28.07 13.65 -2.56
N ALA A 208 26.92 13.62 -3.23
CA ALA A 208 26.59 14.51 -4.34
C ALA A 208 26.42 15.97 -3.88
N THR A 209 25.79 16.20 -2.72
CA THR A 209 25.66 17.55 -2.14
C THR A 209 26.97 18.08 -1.57
N SER A 210 27.87 17.22 -1.07
CA SER A 210 29.19 17.63 -0.58
C SER A 210 30.22 17.84 -1.70
N SER A 211 30.07 17.15 -2.85
CA SER A 211 30.91 17.33 -4.04
C SER A 211 30.56 18.59 -4.85
N CYS A 212 29.30 19.04 -4.79
CA CYS A 212 28.86 20.28 -5.45
C CYS A 212 29.34 21.59 -4.79
N ARG A 213 30.14 21.53 -3.71
CA ARG A 213 30.62 22.72 -2.99
C ARG A 213 32.15 22.84 -2.98
N LEU A 214 32.82 22.52 -4.09
CA LEU A 214 34.27 22.76 -4.23
C LEU A 214 34.72 22.96 -5.70
N THR A 215 34.15 23.92 -6.41
CA THR A 215 34.84 24.61 -7.53
C THR A 215 34.39 26.06 -7.71
N THR A 216 34.66 26.93 -6.73
CA THR A 216 34.74 28.37 -6.98
C THR A 216 36.12 28.88 -6.63
N ARG A 217 37.01 28.94 -7.62
CA ARG A 217 38.18 29.81 -7.59
C ARG A 217 38.59 30.30 -8.97
N THR A 218 38.01 31.45 -9.33
CA THR A 218 38.66 32.65 -9.89
C THR A 218 39.82 32.47 -10.88
N THR A 219 39.55 32.72 -12.17
CA THR A 219 40.47 33.46 -13.05
C THR A 219 39.66 34.38 -13.97
N GLY A 220 40.08 35.64 -14.04
CA GLY A 220 39.33 36.74 -14.64
C GLY A 220 39.33 36.80 -16.17
N ARG A 221 38.20 37.34 -16.67
CA ARG A 221 38.06 38.39 -17.69
C ARG A 221 38.93 38.33 -18.95
N SER A 222 38.33 37.92 -20.07
CA SER A 222 38.31 38.72 -21.32
C SER A 222 37.32 38.19 -22.36
N SER A 223 36.54 39.13 -22.91
CA SER A 223 35.95 39.20 -24.27
C SER A 223 35.37 37.97 -24.96
N GLY A 224 34.05 38.05 -25.21
CA GLY A 224 33.49 37.87 -26.56
C GLY A 224 33.30 36.44 -27.09
N SER A 225 32.08 35.92 -26.98
CA SER A 225 31.34 35.29 -28.09
C SER A 225 30.08 34.59 -27.58
N ARG A 226 28.98 34.78 -28.30
CA ARG A 226 27.74 34.03 -28.14
C ARG A 226 28.03 32.55 -28.39
N SER A 227 27.75 31.69 -27.41
CA SER A 227 27.60 30.25 -27.63
C SER A 227 26.42 29.75 -26.81
N ARG A 228 25.37 29.33 -27.51
CA ARG A 228 24.21 28.64 -26.96
C ARG A 228 24.70 27.32 -26.35
N ARG A 229 24.68 27.20 -25.02
CA ARG A 229 24.82 25.91 -24.34
C ARG A 229 23.44 25.37 -24.03
N SER A 230 23.01 24.48 -24.92
CA SER A 230 21.96 23.49 -24.66
C SER A 230 22.46 22.56 -23.57
N SER A 231 21.81 22.57 -22.40
CA SER A 231 22.00 21.57 -21.35
C SER A 231 21.25 20.30 -21.76
N TYR A 232 21.97 19.41 -22.42
CA TYR A 232 21.52 18.08 -22.82
C TYR A 232 21.62 17.14 -21.61
N CYS A 233 20.50 16.77 -20.99
CA CYS A 233 20.43 15.63 -20.09
C CYS A 233 20.59 14.33 -20.91
N PRO A 234 21.41 13.35 -20.48
CA PRO A 234 21.56 12.11 -21.22
C PRO A 234 20.31 11.25 -21.07
N ARG A 235 19.51 11.22 -22.15
CA ARG A 235 18.44 10.26 -22.40
C ARG A 235 19.09 8.86 -22.57
N ARG A 236 18.85 7.93 -21.63
CA ARG A 236 19.28 6.54 -21.76
C ARG A 236 18.65 5.92 -23.01
N SER A 237 19.51 5.48 -23.93
CA SER A 237 19.18 4.79 -25.16
C SER A 237 18.60 3.41 -24.85
N ARG A 238 17.38 3.15 -25.32
CA ARG A 238 16.93 1.78 -25.65
C ARG A 238 17.68 1.32 -26.91
N GLY A 239 18.17 0.09 -26.87
CA GLY A 239 18.71 -0.66 -28.02
C GLY A 239 18.47 -2.16 -27.78
N PRO A 240 18.42 -2.99 -28.84
CA PRO A 240 17.33 -3.96 -29.03
C PRO A 240 17.68 -5.43 -28.76
N GLU A 241 16.59 -6.18 -28.53
CA GLU A 241 16.27 -7.61 -28.75
C GLU A 241 17.37 -8.68 -28.91
N GLY A 242 17.17 -9.80 -28.19
CA GLY A 242 17.60 -11.12 -28.64
C GLY A 242 17.66 -12.18 -27.53
N GLY A 243 16.64 -13.02 -27.39
CA GLY A 243 16.74 -14.25 -26.59
C GLY A 243 15.42 -14.82 -26.11
N LYS A 244 14.69 -15.52 -27.00
CA LYS A 244 13.55 -16.37 -26.62
C LYS A 244 14.05 -17.62 -25.89
N ALA A 245 13.59 -17.84 -24.66
CA ALA A 245 13.49 -19.15 -24.01
C ALA A 245 12.23 -19.09 -23.11
N GLY A 246 11.16 -19.86 -23.29
CA GLY A 246 11.03 -21.16 -23.94
C GLY A 246 10.96 -22.30 -22.92
N TRP A 247 10.22 -22.17 -21.82
CA TRP A 247 9.89 -23.31 -20.95
C TRP A 247 8.50 -23.85 -21.29
N ARG A 248 8.48 -24.73 -22.30
CA ARG A 248 7.47 -25.78 -22.45
C ARG A 248 8.00 -27.00 -21.71
N THR A 249 7.35 -27.42 -20.63
CA THR A 249 7.44 -28.81 -20.17
C THR A 249 6.31 -29.58 -20.83
N ARG A 250 6.68 -30.27 -21.92
CA ARG A 250 5.85 -31.25 -22.60
C ARG A 250 5.85 -32.51 -21.75
N GLY A 251 4.67 -33.05 -21.48
CA GLY A 251 4.53 -34.41 -21.00
C GLY A 251 5.05 -35.42 -22.01
N THR A 252 5.54 -36.53 -21.47
CA THR A 252 5.66 -37.82 -22.12
C THR A 252 4.86 -38.78 -21.25
N GLY A 253 3.74 -39.28 -21.77
CA GLY A 253 3.33 -40.66 -21.49
C GLY A 253 4.37 -41.60 -22.12
N ASP A 254 4.28 -42.91 -22.05
CA ASP A 254 3.25 -43.87 -21.69
C ASP A 254 4.04 -45.19 -21.75
N ASP A 255 3.90 -46.07 -20.78
CA ASP A 255 4.16 -47.51 -20.92
C ASP A 255 3.40 -48.20 -19.77
N GLY A 256 2.43 -49.04 -20.16
CA GLY A 256 1.56 -49.85 -19.29
C GLY A 256 2.33 -50.92 -18.51
N ASP A 257 1.73 -51.94 -17.92
CA ASP A 257 0.39 -52.52 -17.85
C ASP A 257 0.45 -53.47 -16.63
N ASP A 258 -0.67 -54.09 -16.29
CA ASP A 258 -0.81 -55.32 -15.48
C ASP A 258 -0.89 -55.18 -13.95
N GLY A 259 -2.08 -55.44 -13.41
CA GLY A 259 -2.20 -55.78 -11.98
C GLY A 259 -3.59 -55.81 -11.36
N GLN A 260 -4.59 -56.33 -12.06
CA GLN A 260 -5.90 -56.66 -11.49
C GLN A 260 -5.74 -57.75 -10.39
N ALA A 261 -6.25 -57.51 -9.18
CA ALA A 261 -6.54 -58.58 -8.23
C ALA A 261 -7.74 -58.22 -7.33
N ASP A 262 -8.80 -58.95 -7.59
CA ASP A 262 -10.06 -59.06 -6.84
C ASP A 262 -9.91 -59.59 -5.40
N VAL A 263 -10.85 -59.12 -4.56
CA VAL A 263 -11.67 -59.86 -3.57
C VAL A 263 -10.99 -60.73 -2.50
N LYS A 264 -11.34 -60.43 -1.24
CA LYS A 264 -11.78 -61.33 -0.14
C LYS A 264 -11.89 -60.47 1.15
N THR A 265 -12.90 -60.53 2.02
CA THR A 265 -14.12 -61.33 2.21
C THR A 265 -15.05 -60.47 3.08
#